data_AF-A0A1V2JSQ5-F1
#
_entry.id   AF-A0A1V2JSQ5-F1
#
_cell.length_a   1.000
_cell.length_b   1.000
_cell.length_c   1.000
_cell.angle_alpha   90.00
_cell.angle_beta   90.00
_cell.angle_gamma   90.00
#
_symmetry.space_group_name_H-M   'P 1'
#
loop_
_entity.id
_entity.type
_entity.pdbx_description
1 polymer ?
#
loop_
_entity_poly.entity_id
_entity_poly.type
_entity_poly.pdbx_seq_one_letter_code
_entity_poly.pdbx_strand_id
1 'polypeptide(L)'
;MNTTEEGIVFLLRTYFDKFEDPKHPGSVTREHLAKMAYFPEMDGVDPYDSAFARAILEKDRLFEKLDGYGKDKHDGKIDQASLASFERKDNGRFSTMSDRDITRHLFDNFNDFKLVSWSSTGRKFNELSIQRLQQVLNSKNYNDEKKMFIREFFNRPELMQQLGFHGKSSLVTRDDVKQKLPYIR
;
A
#
# COMPACT_ATOMS: atom_id res chain seq x y z
N MET A 1 -1.42 -23.67 -1.66
CA MET A 1 -0.77 -23.22 -2.90
C MET A 1 0.40 -22.31 -2.53
N ASN A 2 1.60 -22.56 -3.03
CA ASN A 2 2.76 -21.68 -2.81
C ASN A 2 2.94 -20.77 -4.04
N THR A 3 1.89 -20.03 -4.39
CA THR A 3 1.87 -19.14 -5.56
C THR A 3 2.53 -17.81 -5.20
N THR A 4 3.48 -17.32 -6.00
CA THR A 4 4.13 -16.02 -5.76
C THR A 4 3.15 -14.86 -5.97
N GLU A 5 3.48 -13.66 -5.49
CA GLU A 5 2.62 -12.47 -5.71
C GLU A 5 2.40 -12.23 -7.20
N GLU A 6 3.44 -12.38 -8.03
CA GLU A 6 3.36 -12.27 -9.48
C GLU A 6 2.43 -13.32 -10.09
N GLY A 7 2.47 -14.56 -9.57
CA GLY A 7 1.56 -15.61 -10.00
C GLY A 7 0.10 -15.31 -9.65
N ILE A 8 -0.15 -14.73 -8.47
CA ILE A 8 -1.50 -14.31 -8.08
C ILE A 8 -1.96 -13.13 -8.94
N VAL A 9 -1.11 -12.14 -9.18
CA VAL A 9 -1.45 -10.98 -10.03
C VAL A 9 -1.75 -11.39 -11.46
N PHE A 10 -0.94 -12.30 -12.02
CA PHE A 10 -1.19 -12.85 -13.35
C PHE A 10 -2.56 -13.54 -13.45
N LEU A 11 -2.90 -14.36 -12.46
CA LEU A 11 -4.19 -15.07 -12.42
C LEU A 11 -5.36 -14.10 -12.22
N LEU A 12 -5.23 -13.12 -11.32
CA LEU A 12 -6.25 -12.12 -11.08
C LEU A 12 -6.50 -11.27 -12.32
N ARG A 13 -5.43 -10.93 -13.07
CA ARG A 13 -5.55 -10.22 -14.34
C ARG A 13 -6.25 -11.06 -15.40
N THR A 14 -5.92 -12.35 -15.47
CA THR A 14 -6.48 -13.29 -16.45
C THR A 14 -7.97 -13.54 -16.22
N TYR A 15 -8.40 -13.57 -14.96
CA TYR A 15 -9.78 -13.88 -14.57
C TYR A 15 -10.49 -12.69 -13.91
N PHE A 16 -10.08 -11.46 -14.25
CA PHE A 16 -10.50 -10.25 -13.55
C PHE A 16 -12.02 -10.12 -13.44
N ASP A 17 -12.73 -10.32 -14.55
CA ASP A 17 -14.19 -10.21 -14.63
C ASP A 17 -14.93 -11.15 -13.65
N LYS A 18 -14.30 -12.27 -13.24
CA LYS A 18 -14.87 -13.19 -12.25
C LYS A 18 -14.83 -12.65 -10.82
N PHE A 19 -13.86 -11.79 -10.53
CA PHE A 19 -13.64 -11.21 -9.20
C PHE A 19 -14.13 -9.75 -9.11
N GLU A 20 -14.63 -9.21 -10.23
CA GLU A 20 -15.18 -7.87 -10.32
C GLU A 20 -16.38 -7.71 -9.39
N ASP A 21 -16.42 -6.61 -8.65
CA ASP A 21 -17.56 -6.29 -7.80
C ASP A 21 -18.73 -5.80 -8.66
N PRO A 22 -19.89 -6.49 -8.67
CA PRO A 22 -21.05 -6.08 -9.46
C PRO A 22 -21.57 -4.67 -9.11
N LYS A 23 -21.27 -4.17 -7.90
CA LYS A 23 -21.62 -2.81 -7.48
C LYS A 23 -20.62 -1.74 -7.95
N HIS A 24 -19.42 -2.17 -8.35
CA HIS A 24 -18.35 -1.30 -8.81
C HIS A 24 -17.72 -1.85 -10.09
N PRO A 25 -18.40 -1.70 -11.24
CA PRO A 25 -17.90 -2.24 -12.50
C PRO A 25 -16.50 -1.73 -12.85
N GLY A 26 -15.67 -2.63 -13.39
CA GLY A 26 -14.26 -2.42 -13.70
C GLY A 26 -13.33 -2.47 -12.48
N SER A 27 -13.80 -2.93 -11.33
CA SER A 27 -13.01 -2.94 -10.10
C SER A 27 -13.26 -4.19 -9.25
N VAL A 28 -12.18 -4.72 -8.69
CA VAL A 28 -12.23 -5.73 -7.63
C VAL A 28 -12.16 -5.00 -6.29
N THR A 29 -13.18 -5.15 -5.45
CA THR A 29 -13.21 -4.50 -4.12
C THR A 29 -12.84 -5.47 -3.01
N ARG A 30 -12.29 -4.94 -1.92
CA ARG A 30 -11.95 -5.74 -0.73
C ARG A 30 -13.18 -6.43 -0.14
N GLU A 31 -14.32 -5.73 -0.14
CA GLU A 31 -15.58 -6.26 0.38
C GLU A 31 -16.08 -7.44 -0.46
N HIS A 32 -16.01 -7.33 -1.79
CA HIS A 32 -16.43 -8.39 -2.70
C HIS A 32 -15.52 -9.61 -2.59
N LEU A 33 -14.20 -9.42 -2.57
CA LEU A 33 -13.24 -10.52 -2.34
C LEU A 33 -13.48 -11.22 -1.00
N ALA A 34 -13.79 -10.47 0.06
CA ALA A 34 -14.08 -11.05 1.37
C ALA A 34 -15.36 -11.90 1.33
N LYS A 35 -16.36 -11.48 0.54
CA LYS A 35 -17.56 -12.29 0.29
C LYS A 35 -17.21 -13.60 -0.41
N MET A 36 -16.51 -13.55 -1.53
CA MET A 36 -16.07 -14.75 -2.25
C MET A 36 -15.18 -15.68 -1.39
N ALA A 37 -14.32 -15.09 -0.56
CA ALA A 37 -13.38 -15.85 0.26
C ALA A 37 -14.03 -16.56 1.46
N TYR A 38 -15.08 -16.01 2.07
CA TYR A 38 -15.54 -16.51 3.38
C TYR A 38 -17.03 -16.86 3.44
N PHE A 39 -17.81 -16.61 2.38
CA PHE A 39 -19.24 -16.91 2.36
C PHE A 39 -19.54 -18.06 1.38
N PRO A 40 -19.65 -19.31 1.87
CA PRO A 40 -19.85 -20.50 1.04
C PRO A 40 -21.21 -20.55 0.33
N GLU A 41 -22.15 -19.67 0.71
CA GLU A 41 -23.48 -19.57 0.09
C GLU A 41 -23.52 -18.59 -1.09
N MET A 42 -22.40 -18.00 -1.48
CA MET A 42 -22.34 -17.10 -2.62
C MET A 42 -22.49 -17.90 -3.92
N ASP A 43 -23.67 -17.81 -4.53
CA ASP A 43 -23.99 -18.49 -5.78
C ASP A 43 -22.96 -18.19 -6.87
N GLY A 44 -22.48 -19.24 -7.53
CA GLY A 44 -21.51 -19.13 -8.64
C GLY A 44 -20.03 -19.01 -8.23
N VAL A 45 -19.70 -19.01 -6.93
CA VAL A 45 -18.30 -19.04 -6.46
C VAL A 45 -17.89 -20.48 -6.17
N ASP A 46 -16.93 -21.00 -6.95
CA ASP A 46 -16.40 -22.34 -6.71
C ASP A 46 -15.31 -22.35 -5.60
N PRO A 47 -14.94 -23.53 -5.07
CA PRO A 47 -13.93 -23.62 -4.01
C PRO A 47 -12.55 -23.07 -4.41
N TYR A 48 -12.20 -23.11 -5.70
CA TYR A 48 -10.95 -22.56 -6.21
C TYR A 48 -10.98 -21.04 -6.20
N ASP A 49 -12.06 -20.43 -6.68
CA ASP A 49 -12.26 -18.98 -6.68
C ASP A 49 -12.29 -18.43 -5.24
N SER A 50 -12.91 -19.16 -4.31
CA SER A 50 -12.89 -18.82 -2.89
C SER A 50 -11.47 -18.87 -2.29
N ALA A 51 -10.71 -19.92 -2.57
CA ALA A 51 -9.33 -20.04 -2.11
C ALA A 51 -8.42 -18.97 -2.73
N PHE A 52 -8.66 -18.60 -3.98
CA PHE A 52 -7.91 -17.56 -4.67
C PHE A 52 -8.22 -16.17 -4.13
N ALA A 53 -9.50 -15.84 -3.88
CA ALA A 53 -9.91 -14.60 -3.23
C ALA A 53 -9.26 -14.46 -1.85
N ARG A 54 -9.21 -15.55 -1.08
CA ARG A 54 -8.51 -15.58 0.21
C ARG A 54 -7.02 -15.33 0.06
N ALA A 55 -6.38 -15.93 -0.95
CA ALA A 55 -4.95 -15.69 -1.21
C ALA A 55 -4.65 -14.22 -1.55
N ILE A 56 -5.52 -13.52 -2.29
CA ILE A 56 -5.37 -12.09 -2.57
C ILE A 56 -5.44 -11.25 -1.28
N LEU A 57 -6.36 -11.61 -0.37
CA LEU A 57 -6.58 -10.88 0.88
C LEU A 57 -5.52 -11.15 1.94
N GLU A 58 -5.02 -12.38 2.03
CA GLU A 58 -4.17 -12.82 3.14
C GLU A 58 -2.68 -12.81 2.79
N LYS A 59 -2.30 -13.01 1.53
CA LYS A 59 -0.90 -13.13 1.16
C LYS A 59 -0.21 -11.77 1.24
N ASP A 60 0.71 -11.60 2.18
CA ASP A 60 1.69 -10.51 2.22
C ASP A 60 1.11 -9.12 1.92
N ARG A 61 -0.16 -8.91 2.31
CA ARG A 61 -0.91 -7.66 2.08
C ARG A 61 -1.06 -7.28 0.62
N LEU A 62 -1.17 -8.29 -0.25
CA LEU A 62 -1.21 -8.14 -1.69
C LEU A 62 -2.37 -7.25 -2.15
N PHE A 63 -3.56 -7.36 -1.55
CA PHE A 63 -4.66 -6.46 -1.85
C PHE A 63 -4.25 -4.99 -1.63
N GLU A 64 -3.72 -4.66 -0.46
CA GLU A 64 -3.30 -3.30 -0.14
C GLU A 64 -2.14 -2.83 -1.04
N LYS A 65 -1.24 -3.74 -1.41
CA LYS A 65 -0.18 -3.45 -2.39
C LYS A 65 -0.77 -3.03 -3.73
N LEU A 66 -1.72 -3.81 -4.26
CA LEU A 66 -2.36 -3.59 -5.55
C LEU A 66 -3.22 -2.33 -5.57
N ASP A 67 -4.00 -2.06 -4.51
CA ASP A 67 -4.75 -0.81 -4.30
C ASP A 67 -3.80 0.41 -4.21
N GLY A 68 -2.52 0.22 -3.90
CA GLY A 68 -1.51 1.28 -3.99
C GLY A 68 -1.02 1.63 -5.40
N TYR A 69 -1.42 0.87 -6.42
CA TYR A 69 -1.05 1.06 -7.81
C TYR A 69 -2.21 1.59 -8.66
N GLY A 70 -1.91 2.10 -9.86
CA GLY A 70 -2.93 2.70 -10.74
C GLY A 70 -3.18 4.18 -10.46
N LYS A 71 -4.28 4.69 -11.01
CA LYS A 71 -4.65 6.12 -10.95
C LYS A 71 -5.28 6.48 -9.61
N ASP A 72 -6.21 5.65 -9.14
CA ASP A 72 -7.03 5.87 -7.97
C ASP A 72 -6.51 5.00 -6.80
N LYS A 73 -5.44 5.47 -6.15
CA LYS A 73 -4.70 4.71 -5.14
C LYS A 73 -5.36 4.78 -3.77
N HIS A 74 -5.39 3.65 -3.05
CA HIS A 74 -5.92 3.51 -1.69
C HIS A 74 -7.40 3.87 -1.58
N ASP A 75 -8.16 3.60 -2.63
CA ASP A 75 -9.61 3.80 -2.66
C ASP A 75 -10.37 2.50 -2.33
N GLY A 76 -9.64 1.42 -2.02
CA GLY A 76 -10.18 0.11 -1.69
C GLY A 76 -10.56 -0.70 -2.93
N LYS A 77 -10.03 -0.34 -4.10
CA LYS A 77 -10.30 -1.02 -5.37
C LYS A 77 -9.02 -1.39 -6.09
N ILE A 78 -9.09 -2.48 -6.85
CA ILE A 78 -8.05 -2.90 -7.78
C ILE A 78 -8.67 -2.87 -9.18
N ASP A 79 -8.10 -2.05 -10.06
CA ASP A 79 -8.46 -2.03 -11.48
C ASP A 79 -7.35 -2.68 -12.34
N GLN A 80 -7.63 -2.86 -13.63
CA GLN A 80 -6.64 -3.41 -14.58
C GLN A 80 -5.36 -2.55 -14.66
N ALA A 81 -5.46 -1.24 -14.44
CA ALA A 81 -4.31 -0.36 -14.43
C ALA A 81 -3.45 -0.54 -13.15
N SER A 82 -4.06 -0.85 -12.01
CA SER A 82 -3.38 -1.23 -10.77
C SER A 82 -2.53 -2.48 -10.98
N LEU A 83 -3.09 -3.52 -11.63
CA LEU A 83 -2.37 -4.75 -11.95
C LEU A 83 -1.20 -4.51 -12.91
N ALA A 84 -1.43 -3.78 -14.00
CA ALA A 84 -0.37 -3.45 -14.96
C ALA A 84 0.76 -2.62 -14.33
N SER A 85 0.42 -1.75 -13.39
CA SER A 85 1.37 -0.90 -12.66
C SER A 85 2.19 -1.70 -11.64
N PHE A 86 1.59 -2.72 -11.00
CA PHE A 86 2.32 -3.68 -10.17
C PHE A 86 3.32 -4.49 -11.00
N GLU A 87 2.90 -5.03 -12.14
CA GLU A 87 3.75 -5.82 -13.05
C GLU A 87 4.95 -5.02 -13.58
N ARG A 88 4.74 -3.73 -13.85
CA ARG A 88 5.82 -2.79 -14.23
C ARG A 88 6.75 -2.43 -13.08
N LYS A 89 6.42 -2.82 -11.84
CA LYS A 89 7.07 -2.36 -10.60
C LYS A 89 7.10 -0.83 -10.55
N ASP A 90 5.94 -0.19 -10.67
CA ASP A 90 5.83 1.28 -10.74
C ASP A 90 6.42 2.03 -9.51
N ASN A 91 6.84 1.33 -8.44
CA ASN A 91 7.62 1.92 -7.33
C ASN A 91 9.15 1.74 -7.49
N GLY A 92 9.61 1.28 -8.65
CA GLY A 92 11.01 1.11 -9.00
C GLY A 92 11.79 0.22 -8.02
N ARG A 93 12.96 0.70 -7.59
CA ARG A 93 13.83 -0.02 -6.64
C ARG A 93 13.16 -0.31 -5.30
N PHE A 94 12.20 0.51 -4.87
CA PHE A 94 11.59 0.40 -3.54
C PHE A 94 10.80 -0.91 -3.38
N SER A 95 10.21 -1.44 -4.45
CA SER A 95 9.51 -2.74 -4.41
C SER A 95 10.42 -3.93 -4.13
N THR A 96 11.74 -3.77 -4.24
CA THR A 96 12.72 -4.83 -3.93
C THR A 96 13.44 -4.66 -2.59
N MET A 97 13.18 -3.55 -1.90
CA MET A 97 13.83 -3.24 -0.63
C MET A 97 13.18 -3.99 0.53
N SER A 98 13.98 -4.38 1.53
CA SER A 98 13.46 -4.92 2.79
C SER A 98 12.73 -3.83 3.60
N ASP A 99 11.90 -4.22 4.57
CA ASP A 99 11.26 -3.25 5.48
C ASP A 99 12.32 -2.44 6.23
N ARG A 100 13.41 -3.08 6.64
CA ARG A 100 14.59 -2.41 7.21
C ARG A 100 15.19 -1.36 6.27
N ASP A 101 15.33 -1.66 4.98
CA ASP A 101 15.89 -0.72 4.00
C ASP A 101 14.93 0.41 3.68
N ILE A 102 13.62 0.14 3.62
CA ILE A 102 12.58 1.18 3.50
C ILE A 102 12.61 2.10 4.73
N THR A 103 12.76 1.55 5.93
CA THR A 103 12.87 2.32 7.18
C THR A 103 14.13 3.17 7.20
N ARG A 104 15.27 2.61 6.77
CA ARG A 104 16.52 3.36 6.62
C ARG A 104 16.33 4.53 5.67
N HIS A 105 15.73 4.27 4.50
CA HIS A 105 15.46 5.31 3.51
C HIS A 105 14.55 6.41 4.08
N LEU A 106 13.50 6.05 4.83
CA LEU A 106 12.66 7.01 5.55
C LEU A 106 13.46 7.86 6.54
N PHE A 107 14.35 7.24 7.32
CA PHE A 107 15.16 7.93 8.33
C PHE A 107 16.15 8.92 7.71
N ASP A 108 16.83 8.50 6.63
CA ASP A 108 17.82 9.30 5.92
C ASP A 108 17.17 10.49 5.20
N ASN A 109 15.98 10.27 4.63
CA ASN A 109 15.25 11.26 3.84
C ASN A 109 14.08 11.87 4.62
N PHE A 110 14.05 11.74 5.95
CA PHE A 110 12.91 12.15 6.77
C PHE A 110 12.53 13.62 6.56
N ASN A 111 13.54 14.48 6.40
CA ASN A 111 13.36 15.92 6.21
C ASN A 111 12.75 16.28 4.85
N ASP A 112 12.77 15.37 3.88
CA ASP A 112 12.20 15.61 2.55
C ASP A 112 10.67 15.55 2.56
N PHE A 113 10.11 14.83 3.54
CA PHE A 113 8.67 14.63 3.67
C PHE A 113 8.02 15.59 4.67
N LYS A 114 8.80 16.22 5.57
CA LYS A 114 8.24 17.08 6.63
C LYS A 114 7.69 18.40 6.09
N LEU A 115 6.78 19.00 6.84
CA LEU A 115 6.26 20.33 6.57
C LEU A 115 7.13 21.34 7.32
N VAL A 116 7.87 22.19 6.61
CA VAL A 116 8.51 23.35 7.23
C VAL A 116 7.41 24.40 7.43
N SER A 117 6.62 24.25 8.50
CA SER A 117 5.71 25.31 8.93
C SER A 117 6.53 26.33 9.72
N TRP A 118 6.65 27.54 9.19
CA TRP A 118 7.06 28.70 9.98
C TRP A 118 5.90 29.07 10.90
N SER A 119 5.87 28.50 12.10
CA SER A 119 5.10 29.11 13.18
C SER A 119 5.84 30.34 13.69
N SER A 120 5.12 31.42 13.99
CA SER A 120 5.63 32.61 14.68
C SER A 120 6.18 32.31 16.09
N THR A 121 6.03 31.06 16.55
CA THR A 121 6.51 30.53 17.83
C THR A 121 7.72 29.59 17.68
N GLY A 122 8.31 29.45 16.48
CA GLY A 122 9.61 28.79 16.28
C GLY A 122 9.62 27.26 16.39
N ARG A 123 8.47 26.60 16.61
CA ARG A 123 8.41 25.13 16.63
C ARG A 123 8.37 24.59 15.20
N LYS A 124 9.51 24.04 14.76
CA LYS A 124 9.60 23.18 13.58
C LYS A 124 8.91 21.86 13.93
N PHE A 125 7.80 21.54 13.26
CA PHE A 125 7.21 20.21 13.37
C PHE A 125 8.16 19.21 12.70
N ASN A 126 8.94 18.47 13.50
CA ASN A 126 9.82 17.38 13.04
C ASN A 126 9.04 16.06 12.94
N GLU A 127 7.79 16.15 12.52
CA GLU A 127 6.81 15.07 12.57
C GLU A 127 6.28 14.79 11.16
N LEU A 128 6.04 13.52 10.88
CA LEU A 128 5.35 13.02 9.70
C LEU A 128 4.03 12.40 10.11
N SER A 129 2.98 12.76 9.36
CA SER A 129 1.67 12.14 9.45
C SER A 129 1.33 11.44 8.14
N ILE A 130 0.36 10.51 8.20
CA ILE A 130 -0.21 9.88 7.00
C ILE A 130 -0.74 10.95 6.03
N GLN A 131 -1.43 11.97 6.56
CA GLN A 131 -1.96 13.07 5.74
C GLN A 131 -0.83 13.82 5.01
N ARG A 132 0.31 14.03 5.66
CA ARG A 132 1.45 14.68 5.02
C ARG A 132 2.03 13.84 3.88
N LEU A 133 2.19 12.54 4.10
CA LEU A 133 2.67 11.62 3.07
C LEU A 133 1.69 11.56 1.87
N GLN A 134 0.38 11.59 2.13
CA GLN A 134 -0.65 11.72 1.09
C GLN A 134 -0.55 13.05 0.32
N GLN A 135 -0.27 14.17 0.99
CA GLN A 135 -0.04 15.45 0.30
C GLN A 135 1.18 15.38 -0.64
N VAL A 136 2.25 14.70 -0.22
CA VAL A 136 3.44 14.52 -1.06
C VAL A 136 3.10 13.71 -2.31
N LEU A 137 2.32 12.63 -2.16
CA LEU A 137 1.84 11.83 -3.31
C LEU A 137 1.06 12.67 -4.32
N ASN A 138 0.16 13.52 -3.84
CA ASN A 138 -0.77 14.29 -4.68
C ASN A 138 -0.19 15.60 -5.21
N SER A 139 0.97 16.02 -4.70
CA SER A 139 1.59 17.29 -5.08
C SER A 139 2.42 17.17 -6.37
N LYS A 140 2.31 18.17 -7.24
CA LYS A 140 3.14 18.30 -8.45
C LYS A 140 4.60 18.70 -8.13
N ASN A 141 4.86 19.21 -6.93
CA ASN A 141 6.16 19.75 -6.53
C ASN A 141 7.16 18.67 -6.07
N TYR A 142 6.73 17.41 -5.99
CA TYR A 142 7.58 16.29 -5.60
C TYR A 142 7.86 15.39 -6.80
N ASN A 143 9.11 14.95 -6.90
CA ASN A 143 9.57 14.07 -7.96
C ASN A 143 8.96 12.67 -7.86
N ASP A 144 9.06 11.92 -8.95
CA ASP A 144 8.45 10.60 -9.04
C ASP A 144 9.08 9.59 -8.08
N GLU A 145 10.40 9.67 -7.81
CA GLU A 145 11.08 8.77 -6.86
C GLU A 145 10.50 8.89 -5.45
N LYS A 146 10.24 10.11 -4.96
CA LYS A 146 9.60 10.32 -3.65
C LYS A 146 8.19 9.75 -3.61
N LYS A 147 7.45 9.87 -4.71
CA LYS A 147 6.10 9.31 -4.81
C LYS A 147 6.14 7.78 -4.84
N MET A 148 7.10 7.19 -5.55
CA MET A 148 7.36 5.76 -5.58
C MET A 148 7.70 5.23 -4.19
N PHE A 149 8.56 5.91 -3.45
CA PHE A 149 8.86 5.56 -2.06
C PHE A 149 7.61 5.58 -1.17
N ILE A 150 6.81 6.66 -1.21
CA ILE A 150 5.63 6.76 -0.34
C ILE A 150 4.58 5.70 -0.71
N ARG A 151 4.40 5.40 -1.99
CA ARG A 151 3.53 4.28 -2.43
C ARG A 151 4.00 2.97 -1.84
N GLU A 152 5.29 2.68 -1.97
CA GLU A 152 5.86 1.46 -1.38
C GLU A 152 5.67 1.44 0.14
N PHE A 153 5.86 2.59 0.80
CA PHE A 153 5.68 2.71 2.23
C PHE A 153 4.23 2.47 2.67
N PHE A 154 3.26 3.00 1.92
CA PHE A 154 1.83 2.74 2.15
C PHE A 154 1.42 1.31 1.83
N ASN A 155 2.14 0.65 0.93
CA ASN A 155 2.00 -0.77 0.61
C ASN A 155 2.61 -1.70 1.68
N ARG A 156 3.17 -1.15 2.77
CA ARG A 156 3.74 -1.91 3.90
C ARG A 156 3.09 -1.52 5.23
N PRO A 157 1.80 -1.81 5.45
CA PRO A 157 1.14 -1.25 6.62
C PRO A 157 1.52 -1.92 7.95
N GLU A 158 2.22 -3.07 7.95
CA GLU A 158 2.78 -3.67 9.17
C GLU A 158 3.99 -2.85 9.61
N LEU A 159 4.87 -2.54 8.66
CA LEU A 159 5.95 -1.59 8.86
C LEU A 159 5.42 -0.23 9.32
N MET A 160 4.37 0.30 8.70
CA MET A 160 3.75 1.55 9.12
C MET A 160 3.28 1.50 10.58
N GLN A 161 2.60 0.41 10.99
CA GLN A 161 2.18 0.21 12.37
C GLN A 161 3.38 0.13 13.32
N GLN A 162 4.40 -0.67 12.99
CA GLN A 162 5.63 -0.77 13.76
C GLN A 162 6.25 0.63 13.96
N LEU A 163 6.29 1.45 12.91
CA LEU A 163 6.80 2.81 12.94
C LEU A 163 5.89 3.83 13.64
N GLY A 164 4.65 3.48 13.97
CA GLY A 164 3.71 4.33 14.73
C GLY A 164 2.71 5.09 13.88
N PHE A 165 2.57 4.75 12.59
CA PHE A 165 1.55 5.28 11.69
C PHE A 165 0.25 4.48 11.81
N HIS A 166 -0.33 4.38 13.02
CA HIS A 166 -1.51 3.55 13.32
C HIS A 166 -2.86 4.24 13.12
N GLY A 167 -2.89 5.45 12.54
CA GLY A 167 -4.12 6.21 12.29
C GLY A 167 -3.86 7.59 11.68
N LYS A 168 -4.91 8.21 11.12
CA LYS A 168 -4.80 9.50 10.39
C LYS A 168 -4.17 10.64 11.20
N SER A 169 -4.35 10.60 12.53
CA SER A 169 -3.84 11.61 13.48
C SER A 169 -2.44 11.30 14.02
N SER A 170 -1.82 10.18 13.60
CA SER A 170 -0.52 9.77 14.14
C SER A 170 0.58 10.69 13.64
N LEU A 171 1.47 11.05 14.55
CA LEU A 171 2.64 11.88 14.30
C LEU A 171 3.87 11.07 14.68
N VAL A 172 4.73 10.83 13.70
CA VAL A 172 5.98 10.07 13.86
C VAL A 172 7.13 11.03 13.68
N THR A 173 8.07 11.08 14.62
CA THR A 173 9.29 11.88 14.52
C THR A 173 10.44 11.08 13.92
N ARG A 174 11.51 11.78 13.53
CA ARG A 174 12.74 11.11 13.06
C ARG A 174 13.35 10.23 14.14
N ASP A 175 13.26 10.65 15.40
CA ASP A 175 13.80 9.88 16.52
C ASP A 175 12.97 8.61 16.79
N ASP A 176 11.65 8.65 16.59
CA ASP A 176 10.81 7.45 16.65
C ASP A 176 11.25 6.42 15.61
N VAL A 177 11.48 6.86 14.36
CA VAL A 177 11.99 5.98 13.29
C VAL A 177 13.37 5.42 13.68
N LYS A 178 14.26 6.26 14.21
CA LYS A 178 15.60 5.85 14.65
C LYS A 178 15.55 4.78 15.74
N GLN A 179 14.69 4.96 16.75
CA GLN A 179 14.55 4.03 17.86
C GLN A 179 14.00 2.67 17.41
N LYS A 180 13.15 2.66 16.39
CA LYS A 180 12.49 1.44 15.89
C LYS A 180 13.32 0.71 14.85
N LEU A 181 14.15 1.41 14.08
CA LEU A 181 14.98 0.85 13.00
C LEU A 181 15.76 -0.44 13.38
N PRO A 182 16.36 -0.58 14.59
CA PRO A 182 17.05 -1.83 14.98
C PRO A 182 16.13 -3.05 15.12
N TYR A 183 14.83 -2.84 15.25
CA TYR A 183 13.83 -3.88 15.49
C TYR A 183 13.00 -4.21 14.23
N ILE A 184 13.15 -3.44 13.15
CA ILE A 184 12.53 -3.73 11.86
C ILE A 184 13.34 -4.81 11.14
N ARG A 185 12.64 -5.83 10.62
CA ARG A 185 13.25 -6.96 9.92
C ARG A 185 13.44 -6.70 8.43
#